data_AF-A0A6A4IH80-F1
#
_entry.id   AF-A0A6A4IH80-F1
#
_cell.length_a   1.000
_cell.length_b   1.000
_cell.length_c   1.000
_cell.angle_alpha   90.00
_cell.angle_beta   90.00
_cell.angle_gamma   90.00
#
_symmetry.space_group_name_H-M   'P 1'
#
loop_
_entity.id
_entity.type
_entity.pdbx_description
1 polymer ?
#
loop_
_entity_poly.entity_id
_entity_poly.type
_entity_poly.pdbx_seq_one_letter_code
_entity_poly.pdbx_strand_id
1 'polypeptide(L)' 'LTVLHLDSLLRGIHLIPMYGSRALPRSRRLAHYNSLDIFTAFYVNRFADYHSNEILF' A
#
# COMPACT_ATOMS: atom_id res chain seq x y z
N LEU A 1 18.07 22.97 7.87
CA LEU A 1 17.23 22.45 6.77
C LEU A 1 18.15 21.70 5.82
N THR A 2 17.89 20.41 5.56
CA THR A 2 18.74 19.56 4.71
C THR A 2 18.05 19.31 3.39
N VAL A 3 18.80 19.34 2.28
CA VAL A 3 18.31 19.01 0.93
C VAL A 3 18.42 17.50 0.72
N LEU A 4 17.33 16.86 0.29
CA LEU A 4 17.29 15.44 -0.08
C LEU A 4 17.17 15.32 -1.60
N HIS A 5 17.97 14.44 -2.20
CA HIS A 5 17.90 14.16 -3.64
C HIS A 5 16.65 13.33 -3.95
N LEU A 6 15.91 13.67 -5.01
CA LEU A 6 14.67 12.95 -5.35
C LEU A 6 14.91 11.46 -5.64
N ASP A 7 16.08 11.09 -6.16
CA ASP A 7 16.44 9.70 -6.43
C ASP A 7 16.61 8.86 -5.16
N SER A 8 16.72 9.50 -3.98
CA SER A 8 16.71 8.80 -2.69
C SER A 8 15.30 8.43 -2.20
N LEU A 9 14.25 8.88 -2.90
CA LEU A 9 12.86 8.61 -2.56
C LEU A 9 12.31 7.52 -3.48
N LEU A 10 11.88 6.41 -2.88
CA LEU A 10 11.16 5.38 -3.61
C LEU A 10 9.72 5.81 -3.88
N ARG A 11 9.23 5.56 -5.09
CA ARG A 11 7.81 5.78 -5.44
C ARG A 11 6.95 4.74 -4.74
N GLY A 12 5.79 5.17 -4.24
CA GLY A 12 4.82 4.26 -3.64
C GLY A 12 4.27 3.26 -4.66
N ILE A 13 4.03 2.03 -4.22
CA ILE A 13 3.42 0.96 -5.01
C ILE A 13 2.04 0.60 -4.43
N HIS A 14 1.15 0.03 -5.24
CA HIS A 14 -0.13 -0.46 -4.74
C HIS A 14 0.06 -1.67 -3.81
N LEU A 15 -0.46 -1.53 -2.59
CA LEU A 15 -0.51 -2.60 -1.60
C LEU A 15 -1.93 -3.19 -1.58
N ILE A 16 -2.03 -4.51 -1.78
CA ILE A 16 -3.31 -5.21 -1.78
C ILE A 16 -3.46 -5.90 -0.41
N PRO A 17 -4.42 -5.50 0.43
CA PRO A 17 -4.56 -6.12 1.75
C PRO A 17 -4.85 -7.61 1.67
N MET A 18 -4.29 -8.39 2.59
CA MET A 18 -4.72 -9.77 2.80
C MET A 18 -6.09 -9.76 3.51
N TYR A 19 -7.15 -10.01 2.75
CA TYR A 19 -8.50 -10.11 3.31
C TYR A 19 -8.68 -11.44 4.04
N GLY A 20 -9.26 -11.36 5.25
CA GLY A 20 -9.72 -12.53 5.99
C GLY A 20 -11.16 -12.91 5.62
N SER A 21 -11.70 -13.91 6.32
CA SER A 21 -13.09 -14.34 6.18
C SER A 21 -14.11 -13.41 6.86
N ARG A 22 -13.62 -12.47 7.68
CA ARG A 22 -14.48 -11.55 8.43
C ARG A 22 -14.84 -10.33 7.58
N ALA A 23 -16.13 -10.00 7.55
CA ALA A 23 -16.60 -8.79 6.91
C ALA A 23 -15.96 -7.54 7.55
N LEU A 24 -15.68 -6.53 6.71
CA LEU A 24 -15.19 -5.25 7.18
C LEU A 24 -16.23 -4.59 8.12
N PRO A 25 -15.80 -4.02 9.25
CA PRO A 25 -16.71 -3.37 10.19
C PRO A 25 -17.48 -2.24 9.51
N ARG A 26 -18.79 -2.43 9.31
CA ARG A 26 -19.70 -1.43 8.73
C ARG A 26 -19.92 -0.21 9.63
N SER A 27 -19.67 -0.36 10.93
CA SER A 27 -19.92 0.67 11.95
C SER A 27 -18.85 1.77 11.99
N ARG A 28 -17.64 1.49 11.50
CA ARG A 28 -16.62 2.53 11.29
C ARG A 28 -16.73 3.01 9.85
N ARG A 29 -16.70 4.32 9.64
CA ARG A 29 -16.47 4.91 8.31
C ARG A 29 -15.03 4.60 7.90
N LEU A 30 -14.79 3.36 7.47
CA LEU A 30 -13.50 2.90 7.01
C LEU A 30 -13.19 3.60 5.69
N ALA A 31 -12.23 4.51 5.72
CA ALA A 31 -11.73 5.16 4.52
C ALA A 31 -10.53 4.39 3.96
N HIS A 32 -10.22 4.60 2.68
CA HIS A 32 -9.10 3.96 1.99
C HIS A 32 -7.75 4.21 2.71
N TYR A 33 -7.58 5.38 3.33
CA TYR A 33 -6.35 5.74 4.06
C TYR A 33 -6.18 4.99 5.40
N ASN A 34 -7.23 4.34 5.93
CA ASN A 34 -7.12 3.53 7.15
C ASN A 34 -6.60 2.11 6.87
N SER A 35 -6.41 1.74 5.60
CA SER A 35 -6.03 0.38 5.21
C SER A 35 -4.74 -0.10 5.89
N LEU A 36 -3.73 0.76 5.99
CA LEU A 36 -2.44 0.42 6.62
C LEU A 36 -2.55 0.14 8.13
N ASP A 37 -3.54 0.73 8.81
CA ASP A 37 -3.76 0.52 10.25
C ASP A 37 -4.59 -0.75 10.54
N ILE A 38 -5.37 -1.21 9.56
CA ILE A 38 -6.39 -2.25 9.74
C ILE A 38 -5.87 -3.63 9.36
N PHE A 39 -5.06 -3.70 8.30
CA PHE A 39 -4.55 -4.95 7.79
C PHE A 39 -3.11 -5.16 8.25
N THR A 40 -2.80 -6.37 8.69
CA THR A 40 -1.49 -6.73 9.22
C THR A 40 -0.54 -7.26 8.14
N ALA A 41 -1.05 -7.52 6.93
CA ALA A 41 -0.30 -8.05 5.81
C ALA A 41 -0.86 -7.57 4.47
N PHE A 42 0.03 -7.40 3.50
CA PHE A 42 -0.28 -6.94 2.15
C PHE A 42 0.46 -7.79 1.12
N TYR A 43 -0.21 -8.08 0.02
CA TYR A 43 0.41 -8.60 -1.19
C TYR A 43 0.93 -7.43 -2.03
N VAL A 44 2.09 -7.65 -2.64
CA VAL A 44 2.67 -6.78 -3.67
C VAL A 44 2.65 -7.54 -4.99
N ASN A 45 2.35 -6.83 -6.08
CA ASN A 45 2.27 -7.44 -7.40
C ASN A 45 2.96 -6.53 -8.43
N ARG A 46 3.98 -7.08 -9.11
CA ARG A 46 4.73 -6.45 -10.21
C ARG A 46 3.84 -5.91 -11.33
N PHE A 47 2.63 -6.44 -11.49
CA PHE A 47 1.69 -6.08 -12.55
C PHE A 47 0.54 -5.19 -12.07
N ALA A 48 0.51 -4.79 -10.79
CA ALA A 48 -0.58 -3.98 -10.25
C ALA A 48 -0.55 -2.53 -10.76
N ASP A 49 0.63 -1.96 -10.96
CA ASP A 49 0.82 -0.61 -11.50
C ASP A 49 2.22 -0.44 -12.13
N TYR A 50 2.43 0.71 -12.77
CA TYR A 50 3.69 1.06 -13.44
C TYR A 50 4.90 1.08 -12.50
N HIS A 51 4.80 1.74 -11.35
CA HIS A 51 5.93 1.84 -10.41
C HIS A 51 6.24 0.47 -9.79
N SER A 52 5.22 -0.34 -9.50
CA SER A 52 5.38 -1.74 -9.07
C SER A 52 6.17 -2.56 -10.09
N ASN A 53 5.93 -2.32 -11.38
CA ASN A 53 6.61 -3.04 -12.45
C ASN A 53 8.10 -2.68 -12.58
N GLU A 54 8.43 -1.40 -12.35
CA GLU A 54 9.81 -0.91 -12.35
C GLU A 54 10.58 -1.33 -11.10
N ILE A 55 9.93 -1.36 -9.93
CA ILE A 55 10.61 -1.52 -8.64
C ILE A 55 10.74 -2.99 -8.20
N LEU A 56 9.70 -3.80 -8.42
CA LEU A 56 9.69 -5.21 -7.97
C LEU A 56 10.46 -6.08 -8.98
N PHE A 57 11.37 -6.93 -8.50
CA PHE A 57 12.18 -7.86 -9.30
C PHE A 57 11.53 -9.23 -9.47
#